data_AF-A0A8J2HP85-F1
#
_entry.id   AF-A0A8J2HP85-F1
#
_cell.length_a   1.000
_cell.length_b   1.000
_cell.length_c   1.000
_cell.angle_alpha   90.00
_cell.angle_beta   90.00
_cell.angle_gamma   90.00
#
_symmetry.space_group_name_H-M   'P 1'
#
loop_
_entity.id
_entity.type
_entity.pdbx_description
1 polymer ?
#
loop_
_entity_poly.entity_id
_entity_poly.type
_entity_poly.pdbx_seq_one_letter_code
_entity_poly.pdbx_strand_id
1 'polypeptide(L)'
;MKNNETLAAYETEYTRLFETLYKCRRDEEELLDNFRQLQEDLVNKTNKIDELEKTVEENESTIAKLNEKILQVSKLADTAHTREQNAQETIENLRIAINKLNREIEQKNKKFDIDDDGEVAKQNENSAIEKERLTNEIETLKQSIKSKSMYTEELEKKMSEVDNQISKMQENMEVQMNEILKERLVRERLEREIIELEEELKIKANLLQAANTLVKNSASNASRIENLLREQRVANEKLRKEVSKLMTGRINLQTELNNSNKRVKEIERVLVEKTNEYKLSVQEIKRLQEEVSKSKAENDWSVSKYTKIDKERAKMEKDLEHVKVALKNSEIHLSSCQRQITEEKKSVDLAVREKNVVIKNLENLKDTLEKAHAEISVLESSKRKLEGELQEALHVNCSLNKKIEALEKDRDKYCQQVAQVQHQLDELANLVKEKETEVVNYSKELGEIKKKFRHQQNLFESTRAEKNMCNKNLTVKKEEIDELRDKLKLMVHQIEQLKEELAIKESSIAKGEFCE
;
A
#
# COMPACT_ATOMS: atom_id res chain seq x y z
N MET A 1 -52.71 -14.82 14.25
CA MET A 1 -51.94 -13.55 14.16
C MET A 1 -52.62 -12.39 14.88
N LYS A 2 -53.95 -12.37 15.01
CA LYS A 2 -54.85 -11.38 15.65
C LYS A 2 -54.43 -10.51 16.87
N ASN A 3 -53.31 -10.77 17.56
CA ASN A 3 -52.82 -9.96 18.69
C ASN A 3 -51.52 -9.19 18.39
N ASN A 4 -51.09 -9.09 17.12
CA ASN A 4 -49.96 -8.27 16.72
C ASN A 4 -50.23 -7.60 15.36
N GLU A 5 -50.43 -6.28 15.39
CA GLU A 5 -50.83 -5.47 14.23
C GLU A 5 -49.81 -5.53 13.09
N THR A 6 -48.52 -5.67 13.40
CA THR A 6 -47.45 -5.80 12.38
C THR A 6 -47.52 -7.11 11.59
N LEU A 7 -48.17 -8.14 12.13
CA LEU A 7 -48.42 -9.42 11.46
C LEU A 7 -49.79 -9.49 10.78
N ALA A 8 -50.77 -8.71 11.24
CA ALA A 8 -52.10 -8.63 10.61
C ALA A 8 -52.01 -8.13 9.16
N ALA A 9 -51.07 -7.22 8.87
CA ALA A 9 -50.78 -6.73 7.52
C ALA A 9 -50.28 -7.80 6.53
N TYR A 10 -49.93 -9.00 7.00
CA TYR A 10 -49.49 -10.15 6.19
C TYR A 10 -50.41 -11.37 6.34
N GLU A 11 -51.52 -11.28 7.10
CA GLU A 11 -52.40 -12.42 7.37
C GLU A 11 -53.02 -12.95 6.07
N THR A 12 -53.37 -12.07 5.12
CA THR A 12 -53.85 -12.43 3.77
C THR A 12 -52.82 -13.20 2.95
N GLU A 13 -51.57 -12.71 2.91
CA GLU A 13 -50.46 -13.30 2.17
C GLU A 13 -50.07 -14.67 2.73
N TYR A 14 -50.02 -14.81 4.06
CA TYR A 14 -49.79 -16.10 4.72
C TYR A 14 -50.94 -17.09 4.50
N THR A 15 -52.20 -16.63 4.56
CA THR A 15 -53.36 -17.49 4.23
C THR A 15 -53.30 -17.95 2.78
N ARG A 16 -53.09 -17.05 1.83
CA ARG A 16 -52.97 -17.38 0.39
C ARG A 16 -51.79 -18.33 0.11
N LEU A 17 -50.65 -18.15 0.77
CA LEU A 17 -49.50 -19.03 0.66
C LEU A 17 -49.82 -20.42 1.24
N PHE A 18 -50.49 -20.49 2.38
CA PHE A 18 -50.91 -21.74 3.00
C PHE A 18 -51.96 -22.49 2.16
N GLU A 19 -52.97 -21.80 1.62
CA GLU A 19 -53.96 -22.37 0.70
C GLU A 19 -53.30 -22.90 -0.58
N THR A 20 -52.36 -22.14 -1.15
CA THR A 20 -51.60 -22.57 -2.34
C THR A 20 -50.75 -23.80 -2.04
N LEU A 21 -50.02 -23.81 -0.91
CA LEU A 21 -49.19 -24.94 -0.48
C LEU A 21 -50.04 -26.19 -0.18
N TYR A 22 -51.18 -26.02 0.50
CA TYR A 22 -52.11 -27.10 0.81
C TYR A 22 -52.73 -27.69 -0.46
N LYS A 23 -53.11 -26.84 -1.43
CA LYS A 23 -53.57 -27.30 -2.74
C LYS A 23 -52.45 -28.05 -3.47
N CYS A 24 -51.24 -27.50 -3.57
CA CYS A 24 -50.12 -28.17 -4.22
C CYS A 24 -49.80 -29.52 -3.57
N ARG A 25 -49.87 -29.65 -2.23
CA ARG A 25 -49.72 -30.91 -1.51
C ARG A 25 -50.79 -31.95 -1.88
N ARG A 26 -52.05 -31.52 -1.96
CA ARG A 26 -53.17 -32.40 -2.32
C ARG A 26 -53.10 -32.84 -3.78
N ASP A 27 -52.75 -31.93 -4.67
CA ASP A 27 -52.58 -32.22 -6.11
C ASP A 27 -51.31 -33.08 -6.36
N GLU A 28 -50.27 -32.96 -5.53
CA GLU A 28 -49.09 -33.86 -5.47
C GLU A 28 -49.47 -35.27 -5.00
N GLU A 29 -50.28 -35.39 -3.94
CA GLU A 29 -50.78 -36.67 -3.42
C GLU A 29 -51.69 -37.39 -4.44
N GLU A 30 -52.60 -36.65 -5.09
CA GLU A 30 -53.45 -37.14 -6.18
C GLU A 30 -52.60 -37.61 -7.39
N LEU A 31 -51.52 -36.90 -7.75
CA LEU A 31 -50.59 -37.32 -8.80
C LEU A 31 -49.78 -38.58 -8.42
N LEU A 32 -49.39 -38.73 -7.16
CA LEU A 32 -48.66 -39.90 -6.68
C LEU A 32 -49.51 -41.17 -6.69
N ASP A 33 -50.79 -41.08 -6.32
CA ASP A 33 -51.70 -42.23 -6.39
C ASP A 33 -52.08 -42.59 -7.84
N ASN A 34 -52.30 -41.59 -8.71
CA ASN A 34 -52.42 -41.83 -10.15
C ASN A 34 -51.16 -42.51 -10.74
N PHE A 35 -49.96 -42.11 -10.30
CA PHE A 35 -48.70 -42.75 -10.73
C PHE A 35 -48.60 -44.20 -10.24
N ARG A 36 -48.92 -44.47 -8.96
CA ARG A 36 -48.98 -45.84 -8.41
C ARG A 36 -49.94 -46.71 -9.20
N GLN A 37 -51.13 -46.22 -9.47
CA GLN A 37 -52.13 -46.98 -10.22
C GLN A 37 -51.69 -47.25 -11.66
N LEU A 38 -51.11 -46.26 -12.35
CA LEU A 38 -50.51 -46.45 -13.68
C LEU A 38 -49.33 -47.42 -13.69
N GLN A 39 -48.53 -47.47 -12.62
CA GLN A 39 -47.42 -48.42 -12.46
C GLN A 39 -47.93 -49.85 -12.26
N GLU A 40 -48.98 -50.05 -11.45
CA GLU A 40 -49.66 -51.35 -11.31
C GLU A 40 -50.32 -51.80 -12.62
N ASP A 41 -51.01 -50.88 -13.31
CA ASP A 41 -51.63 -51.12 -14.62
C ASP A 41 -50.58 -51.50 -15.69
N LEU A 42 -49.39 -50.91 -15.63
CA LEU A 42 -48.26 -51.25 -16.51
C LEU A 42 -47.73 -52.65 -16.23
N VAL A 43 -47.47 -52.99 -14.96
CA VAL A 43 -47.00 -54.34 -14.56
C VAL A 43 -48.02 -55.41 -14.96
N ASN A 44 -49.30 -55.18 -14.71
CA ASN A 44 -50.37 -56.09 -15.11
C ASN A 44 -50.46 -56.28 -16.65
N LYS A 45 -50.21 -55.22 -17.43
CA LYS A 45 -50.18 -55.32 -18.90
C LYS A 45 -48.90 -56.00 -19.41
N THR A 46 -47.74 -55.77 -18.80
CA THR A 46 -46.50 -56.50 -19.12
C THR A 46 -46.66 -57.99 -18.85
N ASN A 47 -47.09 -58.38 -17.64
CA ASN A 47 -47.37 -59.78 -17.31
C ASN A 47 -48.33 -60.43 -18.32
N LYS A 48 -49.33 -59.68 -18.80
CA LYS A 48 -50.29 -60.19 -19.79
C LYS A 48 -49.75 -60.26 -21.22
N ILE A 49 -48.74 -59.45 -21.57
CA ILE A 49 -47.98 -59.60 -22.82
C ILE A 49 -47.12 -60.86 -22.72
N ASP A 50 -46.38 -61.06 -21.64
CA ASP A 50 -45.51 -62.24 -21.43
C ASP A 50 -46.31 -63.57 -21.52
N GLU A 51 -47.51 -63.61 -20.93
CA GLU A 51 -48.45 -64.74 -21.09
C GLU A 51 -48.86 -64.98 -22.56
N LEU A 52 -49.10 -63.91 -23.32
CA LEU A 52 -49.53 -64.00 -24.72
C LEU A 52 -48.38 -64.37 -25.65
N GLU A 53 -47.17 -63.83 -25.44
CA GLU A 53 -45.98 -64.18 -26.20
C GLU A 53 -45.65 -65.67 -26.03
N LYS A 54 -45.64 -66.18 -24.79
CA LYS A 54 -45.50 -67.62 -24.53
C LYS A 54 -46.59 -68.45 -25.20
N THR A 55 -47.84 -67.98 -25.17
CA THR A 55 -48.96 -68.64 -25.87
C THR A 55 -48.74 -68.66 -27.39
N VAL A 56 -48.13 -67.62 -27.96
CA VAL A 56 -47.75 -67.58 -29.39
C VAL A 56 -46.62 -68.58 -29.69
N GLU A 57 -45.56 -68.65 -28.88
CA GLU A 57 -44.49 -69.65 -29.05
C GLU A 57 -45.00 -71.10 -29.01
N GLU A 58 -45.89 -71.42 -28.07
CA GLU A 58 -46.53 -72.74 -27.96
C GLU A 58 -47.39 -73.06 -29.20
N ASN A 59 -48.08 -72.05 -29.76
CA ASN A 59 -48.84 -72.17 -31.00
C ASN A 59 -47.93 -72.31 -32.24
N GLU A 60 -46.86 -71.53 -32.38
CA GLU A 60 -45.90 -71.66 -33.49
C GLU A 60 -45.22 -73.03 -33.49
N SER A 61 -44.81 -73.52 -32.32
CA SER A 61 -44.29 -74.87 -32.13
C SER A 61 -45.30 -75.96 -32.55
N THR A 62 -46.60 -75.69 -32.40
CA THR A 62 -47.69 -76.60 -32.81
C THR A 62 -47.96 -76.52 -34.31
N ILE A 63 -47.98 -75.31 -34.88
CA ILE A 63 -48.13 -75.05 -36.31
C ILE A 63 -46.97 -75.69 -37.10
N ALA A 64 -45.72 -75.60 -36.61
CA ALA A 64 -44.57 -76.25 -37.22
C ALA A 64 -44.75 -77.78 -37.32
N LYS A 65 -45.18 -78.43 -36.23
CA LYS A 65 -45.45 -79.88 -36.17
C LYS A 65 -46.63 -80.29 -37.07
N LEU A 66 -47.62 -79.43 -37.24
CA LEU A 66 -48.75 -79.67 -38.15
C LEU A 66 -48.33 -79.51 -39.63
N ASN A 67 -47.54 -78.49 -39.95
CA ASN A 67 -46.99 -78.28 -41.30
C ASN A 67 -46.07 -79.44 -41.71
N GLU A 68 -45.24 -79.97 -40.80
CA GLU A 68 -44.43 -81.16 -41.06
C GLU A 68 -45.31 -82.38 -41.40
N LYS A 69 -46.37 -82.62 -40.61
CA LYS A 69 -47.34 -83.70 -40.89
C LYS A 69 -48.06 -83.50 -42.22
N ILE A 70 -48.46 -82.28 -42.57
CA ILE A 70 -49.07 -81.97 -43.88
C ILE A 70 -48.09 -82.29 -45.01
N LEU A 71 -46.81 -81.94 -44.86
CA LEU A 71 -45.78 -82.20 -45.86
C LEU A 71 -45.45 -83.70 -46.00
N GLN A 72 -45.53 -84.47 -44.91
CA GLN A 72 -45.45 -85.93 -44.94
C GLN A 72 -46.68 -86.55 -45.63
N VAL A 73 -47.90 -86.09 -45.31
CA VAL A 73 -49.14 -86.56 -45.95
C VAL A 73 -49.20 -86.20 -47.44
N SER A 74 -48.72 -85.02 -47.84
CA SER A 74 -48.61 -84.64 -49.26
C SER A 74 -47.72 -85.63 -50.00
N LYS A 75 -46.51 -85.92 -49.51
CA LYS A 75 -45.60 -86.90 -50.14
C LYS A 75 -46.21 -88.31 -50.25
N LEU A 76 -47.04 -88.71 -49.29
CA LEU A 76 -47.78 -89.97 -49.36
C LEU A 76 -48.90 -89.92 -50.42
N ALA A 77 -49.60 -88.79 -50.57
CA ALA A 77 -50.58 -88.58 -51.62
C ALA A 77 -49.94 -88.54 -53.02
N ASP A 78 -48.80 -87.85 -53.18
CA ASP A 78 -48.02 -87.81 -54.42
C ASP A 78 -47.55 -89.23 -54.82
N THR A 79 -47.09 -90.00 -53.84
CA THR A 79 -46.70 -91.43 -54.01
C THR A 79 -47.91 -92.30 -54.40
N ALA A 80 -49.10 -92.03 -53.85
CA ALA A 80 -50.32 -92.74 -54.21
C ALA A 80 -50.79 -92.39 -55.64
N HIS A 81 -50.81 -91.10 -56.00
CA HIS A 81 -51.18 -90.64 -57.34
C HIS A 81 -50.23 -91.19 -58.42
N THR A 82 -48.93 -91.29 -58.13
CA THR A 82 -47.94 -91.90 -59.03
C THR A 82 -48.22 -93.40 -59.26
N ARG A 83 -48.69 -94.12 -58.23
CA ARG A 83 -49.12 -95.53 -58.38
C ARG A 83 -50.41 -95.65 -59.16
N GLU A 84 -51.37 -94.74 -58.96
CA GLU A 84 -52.63 -94.72 -59.68
C GLU A 84 -52.42 -94.46 -61.18
N GLN A 85 -51.57 -93.49 -61.55
CA GLN A 85 -51.24 -93.22 -62.95
C GLN A 85 -50.63 -94.43 -63.64
N ASN A 86 -49.65 -95.11 -63.01
CA ASN A 86 -49.06 -96.33 -63.54
C ASN A 86 -50.10 -97.46 -63.73
N ALA A 87 -51.09 -97.55 -62.84
CA ALA A 87 -52.19 -98.51 -62.97
C ALA A 87 -53.14 -98.13 -64.13
N GLN A 88 -53.44 -96.85 -64.33
CA GLN A 88 -54.26 -96.36 -65.43
C GLN A 88 -53.58 -96.58 -66.80
N GLU A 89 -52.27 -96.33 -66.91
CA GLU A 89 -51.49 -96.68 -68.10
C GLU A 89 -51.50 -98.19 -68.38
N THR A 90 -51.44 -99.03 -67.34
CA THR A 90 -51.57 -100.49 -67.47
C THR A 90 -52.96 -100.89 -67.98
N ILE A 91 -54.02 -100.26 -67.49
CA ILE A 91 -55.41 -100.52 -67.92
C ILE A 91 -55.63 -100.12 -69.39
N GLU A 92 -55.09 -99.00 -69.84
CA GLU A 92 -55.26 -98.56 -71.23
C GLU A 92 -54.49 -99.45 -72.22
N ASN A 93 -53.30 -99.91 -71.85
CA ASN A 93 -52.58 -100.94 -72.62
C ASN A 93 -53.39 -102.25 -72.76
N LEU A 94 -54.09 -102.68 -71.69
CA LEU A 94 -54.97 -103.86 -71.73
C LEU A 94 -56.21 -103.62 -72.61
N ARG A 95 -56.80 -102.42 -72.62
CA ARG A 95 -57.90 -102.05 -73.52
C ARG A 95 -57.50 -102.11 -75.00
N ILE A 96 -56.29 -101.65 -75.33
CA ILE A 96 -55.74 -101.74 -76.68
C ILE A 96 -55.58 -103.20 -77.13
N ALA A 97 -55.20 -104.11 -76.22
CA ALA A 97 -55.14 -105.55 -76.49
C ALA A 97 -56.53 -106.17 -76.75
N ILE A 98 -57.52 -105.85 -75.92
CA ILE A 98 -58.92 -106.32 -76.09
C ILE A 98 -59.49 -105.85 -77.44
N ASN A 99 -59.25 -104.60 -77.83
CA ASN A 99 -59.69 -104.05 -79.12
C ASN A 99 -59.00 -104.65 -80.35
N LYS A 100 -57.87 -105.37 -80.19
CA LYS A 100 -57.31 -106.22 -81.26
C LYS A 100 -58.06 -107.55 -81.36
N LEU A 101 -58.24 -108.25 -80.24
CA LEU A 101 -58.86 -109.58 -80.22
C LEU A 101 -60.33 -109.57 -80.69
N ASN A 102 -61.12 -108.57 -80.33
CA ASN A 102 -62.51 -108.47 -80.78
C ASN A 102 -62.65 -108.40 -82.32
N ARG A 103 -61.68 -107.80 -83.01
CA ARG A 103 -61.68 -107.69 -84.49
C ARG A 103 -61.35 -109.00 -85.22
N GLU A 104 -60.81 -110.00 -84.53
CA GLU A 104 -60.52 -111.32 -85.10
C GLU A 104 -61.72 -112.28 -85.00
N ILE A 105 -62.73 -111.95 -84.19
CA ILE A 105 -63.90 -112.80 -83.93
C ILE A 105 -65.05 -112.53 -84.93
N GLU A 106 -65.26 -111.28 -85.36
CA GLU A 106 -66.39 -110.92 -86.25
C GLU A 106 -66.31 -111.51 -87.66
N GLN A 107 -65.13 -111.92 -88.16
CA GLN A 107 -64.95 -112.32 -89.56
C GLN A 107 -65.22 -113.81 -89.88
N LYS A 108 -65.91 -114.59 -89.02
CA LYS A 108 -65.88 -116.08 -89.13
C LYS A 108 -67.19 -116.90 -89.06
N ASN A 109 -68.42 -116.34 -89.12
CA ASN A 109 -69.65 -117.15 -88.94
C ASN A 109 -70.89 -116.79 -89.83
N LYS A 110 -71.33 -117.70 -90.74
CA LYS A 110 -72.74 -118.12 -91.16
C LYS A 110 -73.00 -118.42 -92.68
N LYS A 111 -73.95 -119.34 -93.03
CA LYS A 111 -74.51 -119.65 -94.40
C LYS A 111 -75.75 -120.63 -94.48
N PHE A 112 -76.56 -120.63 -95.59
CA PHE A 112 -77.62 -121.60 -96.15
C PHE A 112 -79.16 -121.49 -95.75
N ASP A 113 -80.29 -122.01 -96.37
CA ASP A 113 -80.94 -122.37 -97.72
C ASP A 113 -82.51 -122.74 -97.52
N ILE A 114 -83.53 -123.25 -98.32
CA ILE A 114 -83.85 -123.81 -99.72
C ILE A 114 -85.44 -124.05 -100.07
N ASP A 115 -85.92 -124.16 -101.37
CA ASP A 115 -87.10 -124.83 -102.14
C ASP A 115 -88.66 -124.91 -101.74
N ASP A 116 -89.77 -125.28 -102.51
CA ASP A 116 -90.35 -125.21 -103.94
C ASP A 116 -91.92 -125.63 -104.13
N ASP A 117 -92.55 -125.96 -105.33
CA ASP A 117 -94.07 -126.05 -105.73
C ASP A 117 -94.58 -127.31 -106.62
N GLY A 118 -95.76 -127.58 -107.32
CA GLY A 118 -97.16 -127.06 -107.66
C GLY A 118 -98.12 -127.84 -108.71
N GLU A 119 -99.45 -127.48 -108.88
CA GLU A 119 -100.50 -127.62 -110.03
C GLU A 119 -101.42 -128.88 -110.50
N VAL A 120 -102.59 -128.62 -111.22
CA VAL A 120 -103.36 -129.33 -112.35
C VAL A 120 -104.82 -130.02 -112.29
N ALA A 121 -105.60 -130.18 -113.44
CA ALA A 121 -107.05 -130.67 -113.64
C ALA A 121 -107.37 -131.57 -114.95
N LYS A 122 -108.54 -131.91 -115.63
CA LYS A 122 -110.00 -131.47 -115.83
C LYS A 122 -110.95 -132.31 -116.87
N GLN A 123 -112.32 -132.48 -116.70
CA GLN A 123 -113.53 -132.64 -117.67
C GLN A 123 -114.08 -133.96 -118.43
N ASN A 124 -115.46 -134.21 -118.45
CA ASN A 124 -116.46 -134.93 -119.38
C ASN A 124 -116.46 -136.49 -119.75
N GLU A 125 -117.39 -137.26 -120.44
CA GLU A 125 -118.76 -137.24 -121.14
C GLU A 125 -119.29 -138.72 -121.54
N ASN A 126 -120.38 -139.21 -122.24
CA ASN A 126 -121.78 -138.87 -122.74
C ASN A 126 -122.63 -140.14 -123.29
N SER A 127 -123.90 -139.99 -123.80
CA SER A 127 -124.81 -140.88 -124.67
C SER A 127 -125.50 -142.20 -124.19
N ALA A 128 -126.62 -142.76 -124.74
CA ALA A 128 -127.88 -142.26 -125.36
C ALA A 128 -128.98 -143.38 -125.60
N ILE A 129 -130.24 -143.11 -125.16
CA ILE A 129 -131.63 -143.42 -125.66
C ILE A 129 -131.77 -144.40 -126.87
N GLU A 130 -132.67 -145.41 -126.93
CA GLU A 130 -134.15 -145.31 -127.02
C GLU A 130 -134.92 -146.54 -126.46
N LYS A 131 -134.82 -146.84 -125.16
CA LYS A 131 -135.77 -147.74 -124.45
C LYS A 131 -137.00 -146.97 -123.94
N GLU A 132 -137.43 -146.02 -124.74
CA GLU A 132 -137.89 -144.71 -124.26
C GLU A 132 -139.32 -144.71 -123.73
N ARG A 133 -140.28 -145.24 -124.50
CA ARG A 133 -141.70 -144.93 -124.32
C ARG A 133 -142.39 -145.45 -123.05
N LEU A 134 -141.74 -146.34 -122.28
CA LEU A 134 -142.16 -146.74 -120.92
C LEU A 134 -141.09 -146.39 -119.85
N THR A 135 -139.91 -145.93 -120.27
CA THR A 135 -138.94 -145.32 -119.35
C THR A 135 -139.38 -143.88 -119.03
N ASN A 136 -139.96 -143.14 -119.98
CA ASN A 136 -140.32 -141.71 -119.81
C ASN A 136 -141.23 -141.40 -118.61
N GLU A 137 -142.10 -142.32 -118.19
CA GLU A 137 -142.97 -142.14 -117.00
C GLU A 137 -142.21 -142.35 -115.68
N ILE A 138 -141.18 -143.21 -115.69
CA ILE A 138 -140.20 -143.32 -114.60
C ILE A 138 -139.21 -142.14 -114.65
N GLU A 139 -138.84 -141.69 -115.84
CA GLU A 139 -137.83 -140.65 -116.05
C GLU A 139 -138.34 -139.26 -115.66
N THR A 140 -139.61 -138.95 -115.92
CA THR A 140 -140.27 -137.72 -115.44
C THR A 140 -140.37 -137.69 -113.90
N LEU A 141 -140.71 -138.81 -113.26
CA LEU A 141 -140.67 -138.92 -111.80
C LEU A 141 -139.23 -138.80 -111.25
N LYS A 142 -138.24 -139.43 -111.88
CA LYS A 142 -136.82 -139.25 -111.53
C LYS A 142 -136.35 -137.82 -111.73
N GLN A 143 -136.76 -137.11 -112.78
CA GLN A 143 -136.43 -135.70 -112.99
C GLN A 143 -137.11 -134.79 -111.96
N SER A 144 -138.32 -135.12 -111.50
CA SER A 144 -138.97 -134.42 -110.38
C SER A 144 -138.23 -134.63 -109.06
N ILE A 145 -137.75 -135.85 -108.80
CA ILE A 145 -136.90 -136.16 -107.63
C ILE A 145 -135.53 -135.47 -107.76
N LYS A 146 -134.88 -135.54 -108.93
CA LYS A 146 -133.55 -134.95 -109.18
C LYS A 146 -133.57 -133.43 -109.10
N SER A 147 -134.60 -132.76 -109.62
CA SER A 147 -134.74 -131.30 -109.50
C SER A 147 -134.98 -130.86 -108.06
N LYS A 148 -135.77 -131.63 -107.27
CA LYS A 148 -135.86 -131.40 -105.82
C LYS A 148 -134.55 -131.65 -105.09
N SER A 149 -133.82 -132.71 -105.44
CA SER A 149 -132.50 -133.05 -104.89
C SER A 149 -131.49 -131.93 -105.13
N MET A 150 -131.39 -131.45 -106.38
CA MET A 150 -130.53 -130.32 -106.74
C MET A 150 -130.94 -129.03 -106.04
N TYR A 151 -132.23 -128.80 -105.82
CA TYR A 151 -132.71 -127.64 -105.07
C TYR A 151 -132.39 -127.73 -103.56
N THR A 152 -132.41 -128.93 -102.96
CA THR A 152 -131.90 -129.14 -101.60
C THR A 152 -130.39 -128.98 -101.52
N GLU A 153 -129.61 -129.52 -102.46
CA GLU A 153 -128.15 -129.29 -102.54
C GLU A 153 -127.83 -127.80 -102.70
N GLU A 154 -128.60 -127.05 -103.50
CA GLU A 154 -128.42 -125.60 -103.68
C GLU A 154 -128.79 -124.80 -102.41
N LEU A 155 -129.82 -125.24 -101.67
CA LEU A 155 -130.17 -124.66 -100.37
C LEU A 155 -129.15 -124.98 -99.28
N GLU A 156 -128.67 -126.23 -99.19
CA GLU A 156 -127.61 -126.64 -98.27
C GLU A 156 -126.30 -125.89 -98.56
N LYS A 157 -125.96 -125.72 -99.84
CA LYS A 157 -124.81 -124.89 -100.26
C LYS A 157 -124.99 -123.43 -99.86
N LYS A 158 -126.17 -122.84 -100.06
CA LYS A 158 -126.47 -121.45 -99.64
C LYS A 158 -126.46 -121.29 -98.12
N MET A 159 -126.95 -122.27 -97.38
CA MET A 159 -126.90 -122.29 -95.92
C MET A 159 -125.44 -122.34 -95.43
N SER A 160 -124.64 -123.25 -96.00
CA SER A 160 -123.18 -123.31 -95.75
C SER A 160 -122.46 -122.02 -96.14
N GLU A 161 -122.81 -121.38 -97.27
CA GLU A 161 -122.25 -120.08 -97.66
C GLU A 161 -122.63 -118.96 -96.67
N VAL A 162 -123.82 -119.00 -96.08
CA VAL A 162 -124.26 -118.07 -95.03
C VAL A 162 -123.57 -118.36 -93.69
N ASP A 163 -123.46 -119.61 -93.27
CA ASP A 163 -122.75 -120.00 -92.04
C ASP A 163 -121.25 -119.65 -92.12
N ASN A 164 -120.63 -119.79 -93.29
CA ASN A 164 -119.28 -119.32 -93.56
C ASN A 164 -119.17 -117.78 -93.52
N GLN A 165 -120.19 -117.03 -93.96
CA GLN A 165 -120.22 -115.57 -93.84
C GLN A 165 -120.41 -115.12 -92.38
N ILE A 166 -121.29 -115.79 -91.62
CA ILE A 166 -121.50 -115.54 -90.19
C ILE A 166 -120.20 -115.81 -89.41
N SER A 167 -119.54 -116.93 -89.67
CA SER A 167 -118.26 -117.29 -89.05
C SER A 167 -117.18 -116.23 -89.31
N LYS A 168 -117.04 -115.77 -90.57
CA LYS A 168 -116.12 -114.69 -90.94
C LYS A 168 -116.51 -113.33 -90.34
N MET A 169 -117.79 -113.04 -90.17
CA MET A 169 -118.24 -111.83 -89.48
C MET A 169 -117.92 -111.88 -87.98
N GLN A 170 -118.06 -113.04 -87.35
CA GLN A 170 -117.69 -113.26 -85.94
C GLN A 170 -116.18 -113.14 -85.74
N GLU A 171 -115.37 -113.79 -86.58
CA GLU A 171 -113.90 -113.67 -86.57
C GLU A 171 -113.44 -112.22 -86.75
N ASN A 172 -113.97 -111.50 -87.75
CA ASN A 172 -113.66 -110.08 -87.95
C ASN A 172 -114.10 -109.21 -86.77
N MET A 173 -115.24 -109.51 -86.14
CA MET A 173 -115.73 -108.78 -84.97
C MET A 173 -114.85 -109.02 -83.73
N GLU A 174 -114.35 -110.24 -83.55
CA GLU A 174 -113.40 -110.57 -82.49
C GLU A 174 -112.02 -109.92 -82.74
N VAL A 175 -111.53 -109.89 -83.98
CA VAL A 175 -110.31 -109.16 -84.36
C VAL A 175 -110.47 -107.66 -84.06
N GLN A 176 -111.55 -107.02 -84.52
CA GLN A 176 -111.82 -105.61 -84.25
C GLN A 176 -111.95 -105.30 -82.76
N MET A 177 -112.63 -106.16 -81.98
CA MET A 177 -112.72 -106.00 -80.53
C MET A 177 -111.34 -106.08 -79.85
N ASN A 178 -110.49 -107.02 -80.29
CA ASN A 178 -109.11 -107.14 -79.80
C ASN A 178 -108.22 -105.95 -80.21
N GLU A 179 -108.43 -105.35 -81.37
CA GLU A 179 -107.74 -104.12 -81.80
C GLU A 179 -108.16 -102.91 -80.95
N ILE A 180 -109.47 -102.69 -80.75
CA ILE A 180 -110.01 -101.62 -79.90
C ILE A 180 -109.49 -101.74 -78.46
N LEU A 181 -109.39 -102.96 -77.92
CA LEU A 181 -108.82 -103.21 -76.58
C LEU A 181 -107.31 -102.88 -76.53
N LYS A 182 -106.53 -103.25 -77.55
CA LYS A 182 -105.09 -102.90 -77.63
C LYS A 182 -104.89 -101.38 -77.72
N GLU A 183 -105.63 -100.70 -78.60
CA GLU A 183 -105.53 -99.26 -78.78
C GLU A 183 -105.94 -98.51 -77.50
N ARG A 184 -107.02 -98.96 -76.83
CA ARG A 184 -107.42 -98.42 -75.52
C ARG A 184 -106.30 -98.54 -74.49
N LEU A 185 -105.66 -99.70 -74.37
CA LEU A 185 -104.56 -99.91 -73.40
C LEU A 185 -103.32 -99.06 -73.74
N VAL A 186 -103.02 -98.84 -75.03
CA VAL A 186 -101.94 -97.94 -75.46
C VAL A 186 -102.27 -96.48 -75.11
N ARG A 187 -103.51 -96.04 -75.37
CA ARG A 187 -103.99 -94.70 -75.00
C ARG A 187 -103.97 -94.47 -73.49
N GLU A 188 -104.51 -95.39 -72.70
CA GLU A 188 -104.47 -95.31 -71.23
C GLU A 188 -103.03 -95.32 -70.67
N ARG A 189 -102.03 -95.83 -71.42
CA ARG A 189 -100.61 -95.68 -71.06
C ARG A 189 -100.09 -94.28 -71.41
N LEU A 190 -100.33 -93.80 -72.63
CA LEU A 190 -99.88 -92.48 -73.09
C LEU A 190 -100.51 -91.33 -72.29
N GLU A 191 -101.77 -91.46 -71.87
CA GLU A 191 -102.45 -90.49 -71.00
C GLU A 191 -101.77 -90.37 -69.62
N ARG A 192 -101.27 -91.47 -69.05
CA ARG A 192 -100.46 -91.45 -67.82
C ARG A 192 -99.08 -90.83 -68.06
N GLU A 193 -98.41 -91.22 -69.14
CA GLU A 193 -97.10 -90.68 -69.54
C GLU A 193 -97.14 -89.16 -69.73
N ILE A 194 -98.22 -88.62 -70.31
CA ILE A 194 -98.46 -87.17 -70.43
C ILE A 194 -98.60 -86.52 -69.05
N ILE A 195 -99.42 -87.07 -68.14
CA ILE A 195 -99.62 -86.51 -66.79
C ILE A 195 -98.32 -86.53 -65.96
N GLU A 196 -97.54 -87.61 -66.07
CA GLU A 196 -96.22 -87.73 -65.43
C GLU A 196 -95.24 -86.68 -65.97
N LEU A 197 -95.19 -86.47 -67.29
CA LEU A 197 -94.37 -85.43 -67.93
C LEU A 197 -94.83 -84.01 -67.60
N GLU A 198 -96.13 -83.74 -67.45
CA GLU A 198 -96.65 -82.44 -67.04
C GLU A 198 -96.25 -82.09 -65.60
N GLU A 199 -96.35 -83.04 -64.66
CA GLU A 199 -95.94 -82.83 -63.27
C GLU A 199 -94.41 -82.72 -63.16
N GLU A 200 -93.63 -83.50 -63.93
CA GLU A 200 -92.18 -83.29 -64.06
C GLU A 200 -91.85 -81.89 -64.58
N LEU A 201 -92.47 -81.44 -65.68
CA LEU A 201 -92.20 -80.14 -66.29
C LEU A 201 -92.52 -78.99 -65.32
N LYS A 202 -93.62 -79.11 -64.56
CA LYS A 202 -94.01 -78.20 -63.47
C LYS A 202 -92.99 -78.18 -62.33
N ILE A 203 -92.45 -79.34 -61.93
CA ILE A 203 -91.33 -79.44 -60.96
C ILE A 203 -90.06 -78.76 -61.52
N LYS A 204 -89.68 -79.03 -62.77
CA LYS A 204 -88.51 -78.39 -63.42
C LYS A 204 -88.67 -76.87 -63.53
N ALA A 205 -89.87 -76.38 -63.85
CA ALA A 205 -90.18 -74.95 -63.91
C ALA A 205 -90.01 -74.26 -62.54
N ASN A 206 -90.54 -74.87 -61.47
CA ASN A 206 -90.36 -74.38 -60.10
C ASN A 206 -88.88 -74.36 -59.68
N LEU A 207 -88.13 -75.42 -59.99
CA LEU A 207 -86.68 -75.49 -59.73
C LEU A 207 -85.90 -74.42 -60.51
N LEU A 208 -86.25 -74.17 -61.77
CA LEU A 208 -85.63 -73.14 -62.60
C LEU A 208 -85.96 -71.71 -62.11
N GLN A 209 -87.18 -71.47 -61.61
CA GLN A 209 -87.54 -70.20 -60.96
C GLN A 209 -86.77 -69.99 -59.65
N ALA A 210 -86.61 -71.02 -58.83
CA ALA A 210 -85.79 -70.99 -57.63
C ALA A 210 -84.30 -70.72 -57.95
N ALA A 211 -83.75 -71.42 -58.94
CA ALA A 211 -82.37 -71.22 -59.41
C ALA A 211 -82.14 -69.79 -59.94
N ASN A 212 -83.03 -69.26 -60.78
CA ASN A 212 -82.95 -67.87 -61.26
C ASN A 212 -83.00 -66.86 -60.12
N THR A 213 -83.80 -67.11 -59.08
CA THR A 213 -83.87 -66.25 -57.89
C THR A 213 -82.56 -66.29 -57.10
N LEU A 214 -81.98 -67.48 -56.90
CA LEU A 214 -80.67 -67.64 -56.25
C LEU A 214 -79.54 -66.97 -57.04
N VAL A 215 -79.52 -67.11 -58.38
CA VAL A 215 -78.53 -66.45 -59.26
C VAL A 215 -78.65 -64.92 -59.17
N LYS A 216 -79.87 -64.37 -59.23
CA LYS A 216 -80.12 -62.92 -59.10
C LYS A 216 -79.65 -62.38 -57.74
N ASN A 217 -79.95 -63.08 -56.66
CA ASN A 217 -79.50 -62.70 -55.32
C ASN A 217 -77.97 -62.80 -55.18
N SER A 218 -77.35 -63.83 -55.77
CA SER A 218 -75.90 -64.02 -55.76
C SER A 218 -75.17 -62.91 -56.54
N ALA A 219 -75.67 -62.54 -57.72
CA ALA A 219 -75.11 -61.45 -58.53
C ALA A 219 -75.22 -60.09 -57.81
N SER A 220 -76.34 -59.84 -57.12
CA SER A 220 -76.52 -58.64 -56.30
C SER A 220 -75.52 -58.59 -55.13
N ASN A 221 -75.32 -59.71 -54.42
CA ASN A 221 -74.33 -59.79 -53.35
C ASN A 221 -72.89 -59.65 -53.86
N ALA A 222 -72.56 -60.24 -55.01
CA ALA A 222 -71.24 -60.10 -55.66
C ALA A 222 -70.94 -58.62 -55.97
N SER A 223 -71.86 -57.91 -56.63
CA SER A 223 -71.71 -56.49 -56.93
C SER A 223 -71.56 -55.62 -55.66
N ARG A 224 -72.29 -55.93 -54.59
CA ARG A 224 -72.14 -55.28 -53.28
C ARG A 224 -70.75 -55.49 -52.68
N ILE A 225 -70.21 -56.71 -52.77
CA ILE A 225 -68.86 -57.05 -52.26
C ILE A 225 -67.78 -56.40 -53.12
N GLU A 226 -67.92 -56.35 -54.45
CA GLU A 226 -66.98 -55.67 -55.34
C GLU A 226 -66.89 -54.15 -55.07
N ASN A 227 -68.03 -53.50 -54.79
CA ASN A 227 -68.05 -52.08 -54.45
C ASN A 227 -67.37 -51.80 -53.10
N LEU A 228 -67.66 -52.60 -52.07
CA LEU A 228 -66.95 -52.52 -50.78
C LEU A 228 -65.44 -52.78 -50.95
N LEU A 229 -65.04 -53.74 -51.79
CA LEU A 229 -63.63 -54.02 -52.08
C LEU A 229 -62.95 -52.85 -52.83
N ARG A 230 -63.66 -52.19 -53.76
CA ARG A 230 -63.20 -50.98 -54.46
C ARG A 230 -63.00 -49.82 -53.49
N GLU A 231 -63.96 -49.57 -52.59
CA GLU A 231 -63.87 -48.55 -51.55
C GLU A 231 -62.70 -48.80 -50.60
N GLN A 232 -62.54 -50.04 -50.11
CA GLN A 232 -61.44 -50.42 -49.23
C GLN A 232 -60.06 -50.32 -49.90
N ARG A 233 -59.97 -50.59 -51.21
CA ARG A 233 -58.74 -50.36 -52.00
C ARG A 233 -58.40 -48.87 -52.07
N VAL A 234 -59.39 -48.00 -52.32
CA VAL A 234 -59.19 -46.53 -52.33
C VAL A 234 -58.83 -45.99 -50.94
N ALA A 235 -59.42 -46.52 -49.87
CA ALA A 235 -59.07 -46.17 -48.49
C ALA A 235 -57.61 -46.57 -48.16
N ASN A 236 -57.21 -47.80 -48.48
CA ASN A 236 -55.83 -48.26 -48.29
C ASN A 236 -54.81 -47.43 -49.09
N GLU A 237 -55.13 -47.05 -50.33
CA GLU A 237 -54.25 -46.21 -51.15
C GLU A 237 -54.07 -44.79 -50.58
N LYS A 238 -55.12 -44.22 -49.97
CA LYS A 238 -55.03 -42.96 -49.21
C LYS A 238 -54.15 -43.12 -47.97
N LEU A 239 -54.40 -44.16 -47.15
CA LEU A 239 -53.62 -44.43 -45.93
C LEU A 239 -52.14 -44.69 -46.23
N ARG A 240 -51.81 -45.41 -47.31
CA ARG A 240 -50.41 -45.61 -47.76
C ARG A 240 -49.71 -44.29 -48.10
N LYS A 241 -50.42 -43.35 -48.76
CA LYS A 241 -49.90 -42.01 -49.05
C LYS A 241 -49.74 -41.16 -47.79
N GLU A 242 -50.66 -41.29 -46.84
CA GLU A 242 -50.59 -40.61 -45.54
C GLU A 242 -49.38 -41.09 -44.73
N VAL A 243 -49.21 -42.42 -44.59
CA VAL A 243 -48.05 -43.04 -43.92
C VAL A 243 -46.74 -42.64 -44.60
N SER A 244 -46.68 -42.60 -45.94
CA SER A 244 -45.49 -42.17 -46.67
C SER A 244 -45.09 -40.72 -46.36
N LYS A 245 -46.06 -39.78 -46.39
CA LYS A 245 -45.81 -38.38 -45.98
C LYS A 245 -45.29 -38.29 -44.54
N LEU A 246 -45.92 -39.02 -43.61
CA LEU A 246 -45.55 -39.03 -42.20
C LEU A 246 -44.15 -39.63 -41.96
N MET A 247 -43.76 -40.66 -42.71
CA MET A 247 -42.40 -41.20 -42.68
C MET A 247 -41.37 -40.16 -43.16
N THR A 248 -41.62 -39.47 -44.27
CA THR A 248 -40.74 -38.39 -44.76
C THR A 248 -40.64 -37.24 -43.75
N GLY A 249 -41.77 -36.80 -43.19
CA GLY A 249 -41.80 -35.79 -42.13
C GLY A 249 -40.98 -36.19 -40.89
N ARG A 250 -41.11 -37.44 -40.45
CA ARG A 250 -40.32 -37.99 -39.33
C ARG A 250 -38.82 -38.00 -39.63
N ILE A 251 -38.42 -38.35 -40.86
CA ILE A 251 -37.00 -38.37 -41.28
C ILE A 251 -36.43 -36.94 -41.30
N ASN A 252 -37.19 -35.97 -41.80
CA ASN A 252 -36.79 -34.56 -41.80
C ASN A 252 -36.62 -34.04 -40.37
N LEU A 253 -37.62 -34.22 -39.50
CA LEU A 253 -37.57 -33.81 -38.08
C LEU A 253 -36.43 -34.50 -37.32
N GLN A 254 -36.16 -35.78 -37.58
CA GLN A 254 -35.01 -36.48 -36.98
C GLN A 254 -33.68 -35.88 -37.46
N THR A 255 -33.60 -35.44 -38.71
CA THR A 255 -32.41 -34.79 -39.28
C THR A 255 -32.19 -33.39 -38.70
N GLU A 256 -33.26 -32.61 -38.54
CA GLU A 256 -33.25 -31.31 -37.86
C GLU A 256 -32.84 -31.44 -36.39
N LEU A 257 -33.41 -32.41 -35.65
CA LEU A 257 -33.04 -32.73 -34.27
C LEU A 257 -31.55 -33.12 -34.17
N ASN A 258 -31.06 -33.98 -35.07
CA ASN A 258 -29.65 -34.37 -35.12
C ASN A 258 -28.73 -33.18 -35.41
N ASN A 259 -29.14 -32.24 -36.26
CA ASN A 259 -28.37 -31.04 -36.56
C ASN A 259 -28.43 -30.00 -35.43
N SER A 260 -29.56 -29.86 -34.75
CA SER A 260 -29.70 -29.06 -33.54
C SER A 260 -28.77 -29.58 -32.43
N ASN A 261 -28.77 -30.89 -32.19
CA ASN A 261 -27.91 -31.56 -31.21
C ASN A 261 -26.40 -31.38 -31.52
N LYS A 262 -26.00 -31.38 -32.80
CA LYS A 262 -24.62 -31.01 -33.19
C LYS A 262 -24.31 -29.56 -32.83
N ARG A 263 -25.23 -28.62 -33.12
CA ARG A 263 -25.03 -27.19 -32.85
C ARG A 263 -25.00 -26.87 -31.35
N VAL A 264 -25.77 -27.58 -30.52
CA VAL A 264 -25.67 -27.50 -29.05
C VAL A 264 -24.27 -27.93 -28.60
N LYS A 265 -23.77 -29.09 -29.04
CA LYS A 265 -22.41 -29.58 -28.69
C LYS A 265 -21.29 -28.66 -29.16
N GLU A 266 -21.49 -27.92 -30.25
CA GLU A 266 -20.54 -26.89 -30.70
C GLU A 266 -20.53 -25.68 -29.75
N ILE A 267 -21.71 -25.19 -29.37
CA ILE A 267 -21.87 -24.08 -28.42
C ILE A 267 -21.34 -24.47 -27.03
N GLU A 268 -21.55 -25.70 -26.57
CA GLU A 268 -20.99 -26.25 -25.33
C GLU A 268 -19.45 -26.22 -25.34
N ARG A 269 -18.80 -26.61 -26.45
CA ARG A 269 -17.33 -26.55 -26.57
C ARG A 269 -16.81 -25.12 -26.50
N VAL A 270 -17.41 -24.22 -27.28
CA VAL A 270 -17.04 -22.78 -27.29
C VAL A 270 -17.27 -22.15 -25.90
N LEU A 271 -18.33 -22.54 -25.18
CA LEU A 271 -18.59 -22.08 -23.82
C LEU A 271 -17.49 -22.55 -22.85
N VAL A 272 -17.02 -23.80 -22.95
CA VAL A 272 -15.90 -24.31 -22.13
C VAL A 272 -14.59 -23.60 -22.46
N GLU A 273 -14.30 -23.39 -23.75
CA GLU A 273 -13.12 -22.65 -24.22
C GLU A 273 -13.12 -21.21 -23.67
N LYS A 274 -14.22 -20.46 -23.84
CA LYS A 274 -14.36 -19.09 -23.33
C LYS A 274 -14.37 -19.00 -21.80
N THR A 275 -14.90 -20.02 -21.13
CA THR A 275 -14.81 -20.14 -19.65
C THR A 275 -13.36 -20.31 -19.19
N ASN A 276 -12.53 -21.01 -19.95
CA ASN A 276 -11.12 -21.20 -19.62
C ASN A 276 -10.26 -19.98 -19.97
N GLU A 277 -10.51 -19.32 -21.11
CA GLU A 277 -9.93 -18.01 -21.42
C GLU A 277 -10.22 -16.99 -20.30
N TYR A 278 -11.48 -16.87 -19.87
CA TYR A 278 -11.88 -15.96 -18.80
C TYR A 278 -11.14 -16.26 -17.47
N LYS A 279 -10.98 -17.53 -17.08
CA LYS A 279 -10.20 -17.91 -15.88
C LYS A 279 -8.75 -17.45 -15.97
N LEU A 280 -8.11 -17.60 -17.13
CA LEU A 280 -6.73 -17.15 -17.36
C LEU A 280 -6.63 -15.63 -17.30
N SER A 281 -7.56 -14.89 -17.93
CA SER A 281 -7.61 -13.43 -17.83
C SER A 281 -7.82 -12.94 -16.39
N VAL A 282 -8.66 -13.62 -15.59
CA VAL A 282 -8.86 -13.30 -14.16
C VAL A 282 -7.60 -13.58 -13.33
N GLN A 283 -6.82 -14.61 -13.66
CA GLN A 283 -5.53 -14.87 -13.01
C GLN A 283 -4.49 -13.79 -13.37
N GLU A 284 -4.40 -13.40 -14.64
CA GLU A 284 -3.47 -12.35 -15.07
C GLU A 284 -3.84 -10.97 -14.50
N ILE A 285 -5.13 -10.63 -14.41
CA ILE A 285 -5.60 -9.40 -13.73
C ILE A 285 -5.13 -9.38 -12.27
N LYS A 286 -5.20 -10.51 -11.54
CA LYS A 286 -4.69 -10.59 -10.16
C LYS A 286 -3.17 -10.41 -10.10
N ARG A 287 -2.42 -11.07 -10.99
CA ARG A 287 -0.97 -10.92 -11.10
C ARG A 287 -0.56 -9.46 -11.32
N LEU A 288 -1.25 -8.76 -12.22
CA LEU A 288 -1.04 -7.34 -12.51
C LEU A 288 -1.46 -6.43 -11.33
N GLN A 289 -2.53 -6.77 -10.60
CA GLN A 289 -2.92 -6.04 -9.39
C GLN A 289 -1.87 -6.13 -8.27
N GLU A 290 -1.26 -7.31 -8.08
CA GLU A 290 -0.13 -7.49 -7.15
C GLU A 290 1.11 -6.71 -7.59
N GLU A 291 1.42 -6.72 -8.90
CA GLU A 291 2.56 -6.01 -9.49
C GLU A 291 2.41 -4.49 -9.38
N VAL A 292 1.23 -3.94 -9.67
CA VAL A 292 0.87 -2.54 -9.44
C VAL A 292 0.95 -2.17 -7.96
N SER A 293 0.56 -3.08 -7.05
CA SER A 293 0.62 -2.84 -5.60
C SER A 293 2.07 -2.77 -5.09
N LYS A 294 2.97 -3.63 -5.60
CA LYS A 294 4.42 -3.58 -5.33
C LYS A 294 5.03 -2.27 -5.85
N SER A 295 4.76 -1.93 -7.12
CA SER A 295 5.27 -0.72 -7.75
C SER A 295 4.82 0.56 -7.03
N LYS A 296 3.57 0.61 -6.52
CA LYS A 296 3.11 1.70 -5.65
C LYS A 296 3.90 1.81 -4.35
N ALA A 297 4.13 0.69 -3.65
CA ALA A 297 4.91 0.70 -2.42
C ALA A 297 6.37 1.17 -2.64
N GLU A 298 6.99 0.76 -3.75
CA GLU A 298 8.33 1.23 -4.16
C GLU A 298 8.36 2.72 -4.52
N ASN A 299 7.32 3.21 -5.22
CA ASN A 299 7.13 4.63 -5.49
C ASN A 299 6.98 5.45 -4.19
N ASP A 300 6.11 5.02 -3.29
CA ASP A 300 5.78 5.77 -2.07
C ASP A 300 6.97 5.78 -1.09
N TRP A 301 7.76 4.69 -1.04
CA TRP A 301 9.06 4.66 -0.38
C TRP A 301 10.06 5.63 -1.03
N SER A 302 10.11 5.67 -2.36
CA SER A 302 11.01 6.55 -3.11
C SER A 302 10.67 8.03 -2.90
N VAL A 303 9.38 8.40 -2.97
CA VAL A 303 8.88 9.76 -2.65
C VAL A 303 9.18 10.11 -1.19
N SER A 304 9.01 9.17 -0.26
CA SER A 304 9.37 9.35 1.16
C SER A 304 10.88 9.50 1.39
N LYS A 305 11.72 9.00 0.48
CA LYS A 305 13.18 9.18 0.50
C LYS A 305 13.59 10.51 -0.13
N TYR A 306 13.03 10.86 -1.29
CA TYR A 306 13.25 12.15 -1.94
C TYR A 306 12.84 13.33 -1.03
N THR A 307 11.68 13.26 -0.38
CA THR A 307 11.22 14.32 0.55
C THR A 307 12.02 14.42 1.85
N LYS A 308 12.88 13.44 2.19
CA LYS A 308 13.90 13.58 3.25
C LYS A 308 15.14 14.28 2.71
N ILE A 309 15.68 13.80 1.58
CA ILE A 309 16.85 14.39 0.91
C ILE A 309 16.60 15.86 0.56
N ASP A 310 15.39 16.22 0.14
CA ASP A 310 15.03 17.61 -0.17
C ASP A 310 15.01 18.52 1.06
N LYS A 311 14.53 18.03 2.21
CA LYS A 311 14.59 18.76 3.49
C LYS A 311 16.03 18.92 3.99
N GLU A 312 16.86 17.89 3.82
CA GLU A 312 18.29 17.95 4.13
C GLU A 312 19.02 18.95 3.21
N ARG A 313 18.72 18.93 1.91
CA ARG A 313 19.21 19.92 0.94
C ARG A 313 18.81 21.34 1.31
N ALA A 314 17.52 21.60 1.56
CA ALA A 314 17.03 22.93 1.92
C ALA A 314 17.66 23.44 3.23
N LYS A 315 17.98 22.54 4.18
CA LYS A 315 18.78 22.90 5.35
C LYS A 315 20.21 23.27 4.97
N MET A 316 20.90 22.44 4.17
CA MET A 316 22.27 22.72 3.73
C MET A 316 22.39 24.00 2.90
N GLU A 317 21.38 24.33 2.08
CA GLU A 317 21.30 25.59 1.32
C GLU A 317 21.18 26.81 2.27
N LYS A 318 20.37 26.69 3.34
CA LYS A 318 20.26 27.72 4.38
C LYS A 318 21.54 27.87 5.21
N ASP A 319 22.15 26.75 5.61
CA ASP A 319 23.41 26.73 6.37
C ASP A 319 24.56 27.32 5.52
N LEU A 320 24.60 27.00 4.20
CA LEU A 320 25.51 27.60 3.23
C LEU A 320 25.33 29.12 3.09
N GLU A 321 24.09 29.62 3.01
CA GLU A 321 23.84 31.06 2.91
C GLU A 321 24.24 31.80 4.21
N HIS A 322 24.01 31.19 5.37
CA HIS A 322 24.51 31.71 6.65
C HIS A 322 26.05 31.80 6.66
N VAL A 323 26.74 30.78 6.15
CA VAL A 323 28.21 30.79 6.00
C VAL A 323 28.69 31.85 5.02
N LYS A 324 27.99 32.09 3.89
CA LYS A 324 28.34 33.21 2.97
C LYS A 324 28.24 34.57 3.65
N VAL A 325 27.17 34.80 4.43
CA VAL A 325 27.01 36.05 5.18
C VAL A 325 28.09 36.22 6.25
N ALA A 326 28.42 35.15 6.98
CA ALA A 326 29.51 35.15 7.96
C ALA A 326 30.88 35.40 7.32
N LEU A 327 31.15 34.80 6.15
CA LEU A 327 32.37 35.04 5.36
C LEU A 327 32.46 36.51 4.93
N LYS A 328 31.40 37.05 4.31
CA LYS A 328 31.35 38.45 3.85
C LYS A 328 31.56 39.45 5.00
N ASN A 329 30.97 39.19 6.17
CA ASN A 329 31.21 40.00 7.36
C ASN A 329 32.67 39.90 7.82
N SER A 330 33.28 38.71 7.76
CA SER A 330 34.68 38.49 8.09
C SER A 330 35.64 39.18 7.11
N GLU A 331 35.32 39.20 5.82
CA GLU A 331 36.05 39.95 4.78
C GLU A 331 36.01 41.46 5.02
N ILE A 332 34.86 41.99 5.46
CA ILE A 332 34.70 43.40 5.84
C ILE A 332 35.53 43.71 7.09
N HIS A 333 35.49 42.87 8.12
CA HIS A 333 36.32 43.02 9.32
C HIS A 333 37.82 42.96 8.98
N LEU A 334 38.26 42.00 8.16
CA LEU A 334 39.65 41.87 7.72
C LEU A 334 40.10 43.11 6.93
N SER A 335 39.26 43.61 6.03
CA SER A 335 39.50 44.86 5.28
C SER A 335 39.64 46.07 6.21
N SER A 336 38.82 46.15 7.27
CA SER A 336 38.90 47.20 8.29
C SER A 336 40.18 47.11 9.12
N CYS A 337 40.55 45.91 9.59
CA CYS A 337 41.80 45.67 10.31
C CYS A 337 43.02 46.00 9.43
N GLN A 338 42.99 45.63 8.15
CA GLN A 338 44.07 45.94 7.21
C GLN A 338 44.21 47.44 6.94
N ARG A 339 43.09 48.17 6.87
CA ARG A 339 43.09 49.63 6.85
C ARG A 339 43.70 50.21 8.14
N GLN A 340 43.26 49.76 9.31
CA GLN A 340 43.80 50.19 10.61
C GLN A 340 45.32 49.98 10.68
N ILE A 341 45.83 48.81 10.27
CA ILE A 341 47.28 48.53 10.21
C ILE A 341 48.01 49.52 9.28
N THR A 342 47.38 50.03 8.21
CA THR A 342 48.00 51.06 7.35
C THR A 342 47.93 52.48 7.94
N GLU A 343 47.02 52.74 8.86
CA GLU A 343 46.93 54.00 9.62
C GLU A 343 47.94 53.98 10.79
N GLU A 344 48.01 52.88 11.54
CA GLU A 344 49.00 52.63 12.58
C GLU A 344 50.44 52.69 12.05
N LYS A 345 50.73 52.08 10.89
CA LYS A 345 52.05 52.19 10.24
C LYS A 345 52.46 53.64 9.95
N LYS A 346 51.54 54.47 9.46
CA LYS A 346 51.79 55.91 9.25
C LYS A 346 52.05 56.64 10.57
N SER A 347 51.34 56.27 11.64
CA SER A 347 51.57 56.81 12.99
C SER A 347 52.96 56.42 13.53
N VAL A 348 53.39 55.18 13.31
CA VAL A 348 54.74 54.70 13.67
C VAL A 348 55.81 55.44 12.86
N ASP A 349 55.62 55.60 11.54
CA ASP A 349 56.55 56.37 10.69
C ASP A 349 56.69 57.83 11.14
N LEU A 350 55.61 58.46 11.61
CA LEU A 350 55.63 59.80 12.20
C LEU A 350 56.38 59.82 13.53
N ALA A 351 56.05 58.92 14.47
CA ALA A 351 56.72 58.83 15.76
C ALA A 351 58.23 58.52 15.61
N VAL A 352 58.63 57.75 14.60
CA VAL A 352 60.05 57.50 14.28
C VAL A 352 60.74 58.78 13.78
N ARG A 353 60.07 59.60 12.95
CA ARG A 353 60.61 60.91 12.53
C ARG A 353 60.75 61.86 13.72
N GLU A 354 59.74 61.96 14.57
CA GLU A 354 59.76 62.78 15.79
C GLU A 354 60.90 62.35 16.73
N LYS A 355 61.03 61.03 17.01
CA LYS A 355 62.14 60.47 17.78
C LYS A 355 63.50 60.85 17.19
N ASN A 356 63.66 60.80 15.87
CA ASN A 356 64.93 61.14 15.23
C ASN A 356 65.23 62.66 15.29
N VAL A 357 64.20 63.52 15.27
CA VAL A 357 64.35 64.97 15.54
C VAL A 357 64.75 65.22 17.00
N VAL A 358 64.13 64.52 17.96
CA VAL A 358 64.46 64.62 19.39
C VAL A 358 65.89 64.15 19.67
N ILE A 359 66.34 63.04 19.05
CA ILE A 359 67.74 62.57 19.14
C ILE A 359 68.70 63.66 18.65
N LYS A 360 68.47 64.23 17.47
CA LYS A 360 69.33 65.29 16.91
C LYS A 360 69.35 66.55 17.79
N ASN A 361 68.23 66.88 18.44
CA ASN A 361 68.18 67.97 19.40
C ASN A 361 68.95 67.65 20.70
N LEU A 362 68.92 66.40 21.17
CA LEU A 362 69.73 65.92 22.30
C LEU A 362 71.23 65.94 22.00
N GLU A 363 71.64 65.56 20.78
CA GLU A 363 73.02 65.66 20.31
C GLU A 363 73.49 67.14 20.32
N ASN A 364 72.71 68.05 19.73
CA ASN A 364 73.00 69.49 19.76
C ASN A 364 73.10 70.04 21.21
N LEU A 365 72.21 69.60 22.11
CA LEU A 365 72.23 70.02 23.52
C LEU A 365 73.46 69.47 24.26
N LYS A 366 73.87 68.22 24.00
CA LYS A 366 75.09 67.63 24.53
C LYS A 366 76.33 68.41 24.09
N ASP A 367 76.42 68.79 22.82
CA ASP A 367 77.49 69.64 22.28
C ASP A 367 77.54 71.04 22.94
N THR A 368 76.39 71.60 23.34
CA THR A 368 76.37 72.86 24.13
C THR A 368 76.74 72.65 25.59
N LEU A 369 76.37 71.51 26.18
CA LEU A 369 76.70 71.16 27.57
C LEU A 369 78.21 70.91 27.75
N GLU A 370 78.86 70.23 26.80
CA GLU A 370 80.30 70.00 26.83
C GLU A 370 81.10 71.31 26.73
N LYS A 371 80.64 72.28 25.93
CA LYS A 371 81.23 73.63 25.86
C LYS A 371 81.08 74.38 27.19
N ALA A 372 79.90 74.38 27.79
CA ALA A 372 79.68 74.97 29.10
C ALA A 372 80.51 74.29 30.21
N HIS A 373 80.73 72.97 30.12
CA HIS A 373 81.59 72.24 31.06
C HIS A 373 83.06 72.67 30.96
N ALA A 374 83.55 72.95 29.75
CA ALA A 374 84.88 73.51 29.53
C ALA A 374 85.02 74.92 30.13
N GLU A 375 84.03 75.80 29.96
CA GLU A 375 84.00 77.12 30.60
C GLU A 375 84.00 77.03 32.14
N ILE A 376 83.19 76.14 32.72
CA ILE A 376 83.17 75.88 34.18
C ILE A 376 84.56 75.42 34.65
N SER A 377 85.22 74.51 33.93
CA SER A 377 86.57 74.04 34.30
C SER A 377 87.62 75.17 34.27
N VAL A 378 87.48 76.17 33.40
CA VAL A 378 88.33 77.37 33.39
C VAL A 378 88.01 78.26 34.60
N LEU A 379 86.74 78.50 34.89
CA LEU A 379 86.30 79.31 36.04
C LEU A 379 86.74 78.69 37.38
N GLU A 380 86.66 77.37 37.53
CA GLU A 380 87.20 76.67 38.70
C GLU A 380 88.71 76.88 38.87
N SER A 381 89.49 76.84 37.78
CA SER A 381 90.93 77.08 37.84
C SER A 381 91.27 78.50 38.31
N SER A 382 90.46 79.49 37.91
CA SER A 382 90.58 80.88 38.35
C SER A 382 90.19 81.05 39.82
N LYS A 383 89.05 80.49 40.24
CA LYS A 383 88.60 80.46 41.65
C LYS A 383 89.68 79.90 42.57
N ARG A 384 90.26 78.75 42.21
CA ARG A 384 91.28 78.04 43.00
C ARG A 384 92.58 78.84 43.17
N LYS A 385 92.84 79.81 42.29
CA LYS A 385 93.96 80.75 42.38
C LYS A 385 93.69 81.88 43.35
N LEU A 386 92.51 82.51 43.26
CA LEU A 386 92.03 83.53 44.20
C LEU A 386 91.91 83.01 45.64
N GLU A 387 91.54 81.74 45.82
CA GLU A 387 91.51 81.08 47.12
C GLU A 387 92.91 80.93 47.76
N GLY A 388 93.97 80.83 46.94
CA GLY A 388 95.35 80.84 47.42
C GLY A 388 95.81 82.24 47.87
N GLU A 389 95.56 83.25 47.03
CA GLU A 389 95.88 84.66 47.34
C GLU A 389 95.18 85.14 48.64
N LEU A 390 93.96 84.67 48.89
CA LEU A 390 93.23 84.93 50.14
C LEU A 390 93.86 84.27 51.38
N GLN A 391 94.42 83.06 51.26
CA GLN A 391 95.10 82.37 52.36
C GLN A 391 96.40 83.07 52.76
N GLU A 392 97.18 83.56 51.80
CA GLU A 392 98.39 84.36 52.08
C GLU A 392 98.02 85.66 52.82
N ALA A 393 96.99 86.37 52.37
CA ALA A 393 96.49 87.59 53.03
C ALA A 393 96.03 87.33 54.48
N LEU A 394 95.32 86.21 54.74
CA LEU A 394 94.92 85.80 56.08
C LEU A 394 96.12 85.46 56.98
N HIS A 395 97.16 84.82 56.44
CA HIS A 395 98.37 84.52 57.19
C HIS A 395 99.12 85.79 57.62
N VAL A 396 99.25 86.78 56.72
CA VAL A 396 99.83 88.10 57.04
C VAL A 396 99.01 88.80 58.13
N ASN A 397 97.69 88.83 58.01
CA ASN A 397 96.79 89.47 58.99
C ASN A 397 96.91 88.82 60.39
N CYS A 398 96.95 87.48 60.46
CA CYS A 398 97.20 86.73 61.69
C CYS A 398 98.56 87.08 62.34
N SER A 399 99.62 87.32 61.55
CA SER A 399 100.93 87.74 62.06
C SER A 399 100.91 89.15 62.68
N LEU A 400 100.09 90.06 62.13
CA LEU A 400 99.95 91.43 62.61
C LEU A 400 99.13 91.49 63.91
N ASN A 401 98.03 90.75 64.01
CA ASN A 401 97.19 90.75 65.22
C ASN A 401 97.95 90.25 66.46
N LYS A 402 98.78 89.22 66.33
CA LYS A 402 99.68 88.77 67.42
C LYS A 402 100.68 89.83 67.88
N LYS A 403 101.03 90.78 67.00
CA LYS A 403 101.93 91.89 67.29
C LYS A 403 101.19 93.06 67.95
N ILE A 404 99.89 93.22 67.67
CA ILE A 404 98.99 94.14 68.37
C ILE A 404 98.74 93.64 69.80
N GLU A 405 98.34 92.37 70.00
CA GLU A 405 98.12 91.78 71.34
C GLU A 405 99.33 91.96 72.29
N ALA A 406 100.55 91.85 71.77
CA ALA A 406 101.78 92.07 72.52
C ALA A 406 101.91 93.53 73.00
N LEU A 407 101.69 94.50 72.10
CA LEU A 407 101.76 95.94 72.40
C LEU A 407 100.65 96.38 73.36
N GLU A 408 99.45 95.80 73.27
CA GLU A 408 98.36 96.05 74.22
C GLU A 408 98.68 95.51 75.62
N LYS A 409 99.33 94.35 75.71
CA LYS A 409 99.80 93.78 76.99
C LYS A 409 100.83 94.68 77.68
N ASP A 410 101.76 95.25 76.91
CA ASP A 410 102.74 96.20 77.45
C ASP A 410 102.09 97.54 77.84
N ARG A 411 101.15 98.07 77.03
CA ARG A 411 100.33 99.25 77.38
C ARG A 411 99.68 99.09 78.75
N ASP A 412 98.93 98.01 78.94
CA ASP A 412 98.14 97.80 80.16
C ASP A 412 99.03 97.60 81.40
N LYS A 413 100.20 96.98 81.21
CA LYS A 413 101.24 96.83 82.23
C LYS A 413 101.85 98.16 82.66
N TYR A 414 102.11 99.08 81.72
CA TYR A 414 102.54 100.44 82.05
C TYR A 414 101.42 101.26 82.70
N CYS A 415 100.16 101.12 82.26
CA CYS A 415 99.02 101.75 82.92
C CYS A 415 98.87 101.32 84.39
N GLN A 416 99.07 100.03 84.70
CA GLN A 416 99.08 99.54 86.09
C GLN A 416 100.23 100.14 86.91
N GLN A 417 101.44 100.24 86.35
CA GLN A 417 102.58 100.88 87.03
C GLN A 417 102.33 102.37 87.31
N VAL A 418 101.77 103.11 86.35
CA VAL A 418 101.41 104.52 86.52
C VAL A 418 100.34 104.68 87.61
N ALA A 419 99.28 103.86 87.60
CA ALA A 419 98.24 103.90 88.62
C ALA A 419 98.78 103.57 90.03
N GLN A 420 99.72 102.62 90.15
CA GLN A 420 100.35 102.25 91.42
C GLN A 420 101.24 103.38 91.98
N VAL A 421 102.02 104.05 91.12
CA VAL A 421 102.81 105.23 91.51
C VAL A 421 101.91 106.41 91.85
N GLN A 422 100.79 106.60 91.15
CA GLN A 422 99.81 107.65 91.43
C GLN A 422 99.19 107.47 92.83
N HIS A 423 98.81 106.24 93.21
CA HIS A 423 98.27 105.94 94.53
C HIS A 423 99.28 106.20 95.65
N GLN A 424 100.57 105.88 95.44
CA GLN A 424 101.64 106.21 96.38
C GLN A 424 101.87 107.72 96.50
N LEU A 425 101.71 108.47 95.41
CA LEU A 425 101.75 109.93 95.41
C LEU A 425 100.59 110.54 96.20
N ASP A 426 99.38 110.02 96.05
CA ASP A 426 98.19 110.51 96.78
C ASP A 426 98.25 110.16 98.28
N GLU A 427 98.77 108.99 98.66
CA GLU A 427 99.07 108.64 100.07
C GLU A 427 100.09 109.61 100.69
N LEU A 428 101.20 109.87 99.98
CA LEU A 428 102.22 110.82 100.42
C LEU A 428 101.68 112.25 100.49
N ALA A 429 100.84 112.68 99.54
CA ALA A 429 100.25 114.02 99.52
C ALA A 429 99.26 114.23 100.68
N ASN A 430 98.51 113.20 101.07
CA ASN A 430 97.63 113.25 102.24
C ASN A 430 98.43 113.28 103.55
N LEU A 431 99.48 112.45 103.67
CA LEU A 431 100.39 112.49 104.82
C LEU A 431 101.10 113.86 104.96
N VAL A 432 101.51 114.46 103.83
CA VAL A 432 102.06 115.82 103.81
C VAL A 432 101.02 116.84 104.29
N LYS A 433 99.76 116.79 103.83
CA LYS A 433 98.70 117.68 104.30
C LYS A 433 98.42 117.56 105.81
N GLU A 434 98.43 116.36 106.36
CA GLU A 434 98.29 116.17 107.82
C GLU A 434 99.45 116.83 108.56
N LYS A 435 100.69 116.67 108.07
CA LYS A 435 101.87 117.31 108.66
C LYS A 435 101.95 118.82 108.42
N GLU A 436 101.47 119.34 107.30
CA GLU A 436 101.26 120.79 107.10
C GLU A 436 100.24 121.34 108.11
N THR A 437 99.16 120.60 108.39
CA THR A 437 98.14 121.00 109.37
C THR A 437 98.68 120.99 110.80
N GLU A 438 99.47 119.98 111.18
CA GLU A 438 100.26 119.99 112.43
C GLU A 438 101.22 121.19 112.49
N VAL A 439 102.00 121.43 111.43
CA VAL A 439 102.97 122.53 111.36
C VAL A 439 102.30 123.90 111.44
N VAL A 440 101.10 124.09 110.87
CA VAL A 440 100.31 125.32 111.01
C VAL A 440 99.83 125.52 112.45
N ASN A 441 99.41 124.45 113.14
CA ASN A 441 98.98 124.52 114.54
C ASN A 441 100.17 124.82 115.46
N TYR A 442 101.29 124.10 115.34
CA TYR A 442 102.52 124.41 116.06
C TYR A 442 103.06 125.81 115.73
N SER A 443 102.90 126.29 114.49
CA SER A 443 103.30 127.66 114.11
C SER A 443 102.41 128.74 114.75
N LYS A 444 101.14 128.45 115.05
CA LYS A 444 100.28 129.35 115.84
C LYS A 444 100.75 129.42 117.29
N GLU A 445 100.94 128.28 117.95
CA GLU A 445 101.45 128.22 119.33
C GLU A 445 102.83 128.90 119.45
N LEU A 446 103.76 128.56 118.56
CA LEU A 446 105.08 129.19 118.47
C LEU A 446 104.97 130.70 118.18
N GLY A 447 103.95 131.13 117.44
CA GLY A 447 103.63 132.54 117.18
C GLY A 447 103.18 133.29 118.43
N GLU A 448 102.34 132.67 119.27
CA GLU A 448 101.92 133.24 120.55
C GLU A 448 103.07 133.26 121.57
N ILE A 449 103.87 132.20 121.64
CA ILE A 449 105.08 132.13 122.46
C ILE A 449 106.09 133.20 122.01
N LYS A 450 106.32 133.38 120.70
CA LYS A 450 107.18 134.45 120.16
C LYS A 450 106.65 135.85 120.44
N LYS A 451 105.33 136.07 120.47
CA LYS A 451 104.73 137.36 120.89
C LYS A 451 105.01 137.64 122.37
N LYS A 452 104.78 136.65 123.26
CA LYS A 452 105.10 136.74 124.70
C LYS A 452 106.60 137.02 124.91
N PHE A 453 107.47 136.27 124.23
CA PHE A 453 108.92 136.44 124.30
C PHE A 453 109.38 137.83 123.81
N ARG A 454 108.90 138.32 122.65
CA ARG A 454 109.25 139.67 122.15
C ARG A 454 108.83 140.78 123.12
N HIS A 455 107.64 140.67 123.73
CA HIS A 455 107.21 141.65 124.74
C HIS A 455 108.18 141.70 125.93
N GLN A 456 108.62 140.52 126.39
CA GLN A 456 109.56 140.39 127.50
C GLN A 456 111.00 140.82 127.14
N GLN A 457 111.44 140.56 125.90
CA GLN A 457 112.72 141.04 125.34
C GLN A 457 112.76 142.57 125.25
N ASN A 458 111.70 143.21 124.76
CA ASN A 458 111.63 144.67 124.66
C ASN A 458 111.74 145.36 126.04
N LEU A 459 111.11 144.79 127.08
CA LEU A 459 111.30 145.25 128.47
C LEU A 459 112.78 145.15 128.89
N PHE A 460 113.40 144.00 128.65
CA PHE A 460 114.81 143.76 129.02
C PHE A 460 115.79 144.68 128.28
N GLU A 461 115.54 144.97 127.01
CA GLU A 461 116.37 145.88 126.20
C GLU A 461 116.23 147.34 126.66
N SER A 462 115.04 147.76 127.09
CA SER A 462 114.83 149.08 127.72
C SER A 462 115.65 149.23 129.01
N THR A 463 115.52 148.28 129.94
CA THR A 463 116.29 148.28 131.20
C THR A 463 117.81 148.17 130.97
N ARG A 464 118.23 147.45 129.91
CA ARG A 464 119.64 147.36 129.51
C ARG A 464 120.17 148.67 128.93
N ALA A 465 119.36 149.41 128.17
CA ALA A 465 119.71 150.72 127.65
C ALA A 465 119.90 151.75 128.78
N GLU A 466 118.97 151.79 129.75
CA GLU A 466 119.08 152.63 130.95
C GLU A 466 120.34 152.31 131.76
N LYS A 467 120.60 151.02 132.02
CA LYS A 467 121.84 150.57 132.69
C LYS A 467 123.09 151.02 131.94
N ASN A 468 123.13 150.87 130.61
CA ASN A 468 124.27 151.27 129.79
C ASN A 468 124.48 152.79 129.80
N MET A 469 123.41 153.59 129.79
CA MET A 469 123.49 155.05 129.88
C MET A 469 124.10 155.49 131.22
N CYS A 470 123.60 154.92 132.33
CA CYS A 470 124.11 155.20 133.67
C CYS A 470 125.59 154.78 133.82
N ASN A 471 125.97 153.62 133.24
CA ASN A 471 127.34 153.12 133.28
C ASN A 471 128.31 153.99 132.45
N LYS A 472 127.85 154.56 131.31
CA LYS A 472 128.64 155.54 130.53
C LYS A 472 128.93 156.80 131.34
N ASN A 473 127.93 157.35 132.01
CA ASN A 473 128.09 158.54 132.86
C ASN A 473 129.04 158.27 134.04
N LEU A 474 129.03 157.05 134.60
CA LEU A 474 129.97 156.63 135.63
C LEU A 474 131.43 156.61 135.12
N THR A 475 131.68 156.14 133.89
CA THR A 475 133.04 156.11 133.32
C THR A 475 133.58 157.51 133.05
N VAL A 476 132.79 158.40 132.44
CA VAL A 476 133.22 159.80 132.20
C VAL A 476 133.57 160.51 133.52
N LYS A 477 132.80 160.25 134.60
CA LYS A 477 133.09 160.78 135.94
C LYS A 477 134.28 160.10 136.63
N LYS A 478 134.80 158.97 136.13
CA LYS A 478 136.11 158.42 136.54
C LYS A 478 137.26 159.03 135.75
N GLU A 479 137.08 159.24 134.45
CA GLU A 479 138.09 159.85 133.57
C GLU A 479 138.45 161.26 134.07
N GLU A 480 137.46 162.08 134.45
CA GLU A 480 137.69 163.37 135.16
C GLU A 480 138.45 163.22 136.49
N ILE A 481 138.23 162.14 137.26
CA ILE A 481 138.91 161.91 138.55
C ILE A 481 140.37 161.50 138.35
N ASP A 482 140.67 160.71 137.31
CA ASP A 482 142.03 160.27 137.01
C ASP A 482 142.85 161.40 136.32
N GLU A 483 142.24 162.27 135.50
CA GLU A 483 142.91 163.52 135.05
C GLU A 483 143.29 164.43 136.24
N LEU A 484 142.45 164.51 137.27
CA LEU A 484 142.76 165.25 138.50
C LEU A 484 143.88 164.60 139.31
N ARG A 485 144.03 163.27 139.26
CA ARG A 485 145.16 162.54 139.88
C ARG A 485 146.47 162.73 139.12
N ASP A 486 146.45 162.79 137.80
CA ASP A 486 147.67 163.03 137.02
C ASP A 486 148.15 164.49 137.16
N LYS A 487 147.23 165.46 137.30
CA LYS A 487 147.57 166.81 137.79
C LYS A 487 148.18 166.79 139.21
N LEU A 488 147.64 165.98 140.12
CA LEU A 488 148.20 165.84 141.47
C LEU A 488 149.61 165.25 141.45
N LYS A 489 149.88 164.25 140.59
CA LYS A 489 151.23 163.67 140.43
C LYS A 489 152.22 164.64 139.79
N LEU A 490 151.79 165.46 138.82
CA LEU A 490 152.61 166.56 138.30
C LEU A 490 153.01 167.55 139.40
N MET A 491 152.10 167.86 140.33
CA MET A 491 152.44 168.64 141.53
C MET A 491 153.38 167.91 142.50
N VAL A 492 153.25 166.59 142.69
CA VAL A 492 154.23 165.82 143.49
C VAL A 492 155.63 165.87 142.85
N HIS A 493 155.71 165.76 141.52
CA HIS A 493 156.96 165.87 140.77
C HIS A 493 157.61 167.25 140.96
N GLN A 494 156.81 168.33 140.95
CA GLN A 494 157.28 169.69 141.28
C GLN A 494 157.71 169.84 142.75
N ILE A 495 157.03 169.19 143.70
CA ILE A 495 157.41 169.17 145.12
C ILE A 495 158.76 168.46 145.32
N GLU A 496 159.08 167.44 144.52
CA GLU A 496 160.34 166.72 144.62
C GLU A 496 161.50 167.39 143.87
N GLN A 497 161.24 168.14 142.80
CA GLN A 497 162.19 169.13 142.28
C GLN A 497 162.52 170.23 143.33
N LEU A 498 161.54 170.66 144.13
CA LEU A 498 161.78 171.59 145.24
C LEU A 498 162.53 170.96 146.43
N LYS A 499 162.60 169.62 146.54
CA LYS A 499 163.53 168.93 147.48
C LYS A 499 164.95 168.86 146.91
N GLU A 500 165.08 168.68 145.60
CA GLU A 500 166.32 168.80 144.84
C GLU A 500 167.00 170.15 145.14
N GLU A 501 166.23 171.25 145.11
CA GLU A 501 166.72 172.60 145.48
C GLU A 501 167.06 172.77 146.97
N LEU A 502 166.39 172.04 147.88
CA LEU A 502 166.58 172.21 149.33
C LEU A 502 167.85 171.52 149.84
N ALA A 503 168.13 170.29 149.40
CA ALA A 503 169.38 169.60 149.75
C ALA A 503 170.61 170.36 149.20
N ILE A 504 170.47 170.97 148.02
CA ILE A 504 171.48 171.87 147.42
C ILE A 504 171.71 173.15 148.26
N LYS A 505 170.80 173.53 149.18
CA LYS A 505 170.99 174.64 150.14
C LYS A 505 171.60 174.23 151.48
N GLU A 506 171.35 173.02 151.98
CA GLU A 506 171.94 172.56 153.26
C GLU A 506 173.45 172.36 153.18
N SER A 507 173.97 172.08 151.98
CA SER A 507 175.27 172.50 151.42
C SER A 507 176.24 173.27 152.34
N SER A 508 175.84 174.44 152.84
CA SER A 508 176.79 175.48 153.27
C SER A 508 176.96 175.66 154.79
N ILE A 509 176.25 174.87 155.62
CA ILE A 509 176.20 175.11 157.09
C ILE A 509 177.16 174.21 157.87
N ALA A 510 177.32 172.94 157.50
CA ALA A 510 178.20 171.96 158.18
C ALA A 510 179.69 172.17 157.83
N LYS A 511 180.16 173.41 157.97
CA LYS A 511 181.55 173.82 157.82
C LYS A 511 182.46 173.06 158.77
N GLY A 512 183.72 172.88 158.37
CA GLY A 512 184.76 172.49 159.29
C GLY A 512 185.01 173.56 160.37
N GLU A 513 185.41 173.08 161.54
CA GLU A 513 186.32 173.81 162.41
C GLU A 513 187.78 173.66 161.87
N PHE A 514 188.76 173.61 162.76
CA PHE A 514 190.21 173.75 162.54
C PHE A 514 190.95 172.58 161.85
N CYS A 515 192.29 172.71 161.82
CA CYS A 515 193.36 171.84 161.27
C CYS A 515 193.67 172.05 159.77
N GLU A 516 194.93 172.17 159.33
CA GLU A 516 196.26 172.11 160.00
C GLU A 516 196.62 170.84 160.79
#